data_AF-Q38ZI7-F1
#
_entry.id   AF-Q38ZI7-F1
#
_cell.length_a   1.000
_cell.length_b   1.000
_cell.length_c   1.000
_cell.angle_alpha   90.00
_cell.angle_beta   90.00
_cell.angle_gamma   90.00
#
_symmetry.space_group_name_H-M   'P 1'
#
loop_
_entity.id
_entity.type
_entity.pdbx_description
1 polymer ?
#
loop_
_entity_poly.entity_id
_entity_poly.type
_entity_poly.pdbx_seq_one_letter_code
_entity_poly.pdbx_strand_id
1 'polypeptide(L)'
;MLFNNDMAVSNGDKKTSGKYSEGVSYLIDEQDKTIKKTWSYGKTLGKTNFSEVIGCTRKLTNGDYLIDFGFNDQGKTSRIVEVDPKTNKVVYNLTFTNFTTIGYAYRAERFSLYSQNYQFKL
;
A
#
# COMPACT_ATOMS: atom_id res chain seq x y z
N MET A 1 -10.21 3.47 3.89
CA MET A 1 -9.13 2.95 3.02
C MET A 1 -8.45 1.82 3.76
N LEU A 2 -8.02 0.78 3.06
CA LEU A 2 -7.34 -0.37 3.66
C LEU A 2 -6.29 -0.93 2.69
N PHE A 3 -5.30 -1.62 3.25
CA PHE A 3 -4.42 -2.48 2.47
C PHE A 3 -5.06 -3.87 2.43
N ASN A 4 -5.40 -4.33 1.24
CA ASN A 4 -5.97 -5.64 1.02
C ASN A 4 -4.83 -6.61 0.70
N ASN A 5 -4.46 -7.45 1.67
CA ASN A 5 -3.50 -8.53 1.47
C ASN A 5 -4.03 -9.62 0.52
N ASP A 6 -5.34 -9.65 0.20
CA ASP A 6 -6.00 -10.69 -0.61
C ASP A 6 -5.82 -12.10 -0.02
N MET A 7 -5.72 -12.21 1.30
CA MET A 7 -5.45 -13.49 1.97
C MET A 7 -6.63 -13.94 2.82
N ALA A 8 -7.31 -15.00 2.35
CA ALA A 8 -8.38 -15.67 3.06
C ALA A 8 -7.81 -16.58 4.17
N VAL A 9 -7.77 -16.05 5.40
CA VAL A 9 -7.27 -16.78 6.58
C VAL A 9 -8.33 -17.75 7.10
N SER A 10 -9.44 -17.23 7.62
CA SER A 10 -10.55 -18.02 8.17
C SER A 10 -11.80 -17.94 7.29
N ASN A 11 -12.21 -16.72 6.95
CA ASN A 11 -13.37 -16.43 6.12
C ASN A 11 -12.90 -15.84 4.78
N GLY A 12 -13.49 -16.28 3.67
CA GLY A 12 -13.14 -15.84 2.32
C GLY A 12 -13.04 -16.99 1.32
N ASP A 13 -13.07 -16.67 0.02
CA ASP A 13 -12.95 -17.67 -1.03
C ASP A 13 -11.48 -18.02 -1.30
N LYS A 14 -11.08 -19.24 -0.91
CA LYS A 14 -9.71 -19.72 -1.11
C LYS A 14 -9.32 -19.85 -2.59
N LYS A 15 -10.28 -19.90 -3.53
CA LYS A 15 -9.97 -19.96 -4.98
C LYS A 15 -9.43 -18.63 -5.50
N THR A 16 -9.89 -17.52 -4.94
CA THR A 16 -9.52 -16.16 -5.36
C THR A 16 -8.44 -15.53 -4.48
N SER A 17 -8.13 -16.14 -3.33
CA SER A 17 -7.08 -15.73 -2.40
C SER A 17 -5.65 -15.84 -2.96
N GLY A 18 -4.77 -14.97 -2.49
CA GLY A 18 -3.33 -15.02 -2.65
C GLY A 18 -2.83 -14.66 -4.05
N LYS A 19 -3.56 -13.81 -4.77
CA LYS A 19 -3.26 -13.49 -6.17
C LYS A 19 -2.57 -12.15 -6.33
N TYR A 20 -2.86 -11.18 -5.47
CA TYR A 20 -2.31 -9.83 -5.50
C TYR A 20 -2.40 -9.20 -4.12
N SER A 21 -1.80 -8.04 -3.92
CA SER A 21 -2.20 -7.15 -2.81
C SER A 21 -2.49 -5.78 -3.38
N GLU A 22 -3.33 -5.00 -2.72
CA GLU A 22 -3.68 -3.66 -3.21
C GLU A 22 -3.91 -2.66 -2.08
N GLY A 23 -3.56 -1.40 -2.35
CA GLY A 23 -4.16 -0.29 -1.63
C GLY A 23 -5.54 -0.01 -2.24
N VAL A 24 -6.57 0.12 -1.40
CA VAL A 24 -7.94 0.37 -1.87
C VAL A 24 -8.68 1.37 -0.99
N SER A 25 -9.40 2.28 -1.64
CA SER A 25 -10.24 3.31 -1.02
C SER A 25 -11.70 3.12 -1.37
N TYR A 26 -12.56 3.42 -0.39
CA TYR A 26 -14.00 3.33 -0.51
C TYR A 26 -14.64 4.62 0.02
N LEU A 27 -15.77 4.98 -0.57
CA LEU A 27 -16.76 5.87 0.00
C LEU A 27 -17.84 5.01 0.65
N ILE A 28 -18.17 5.27 1.90
CA ILE A 28 -19.22 4.55 2.65
C ILE A 28 -20.37 5.52 2.86
N ASP A 29 -21.56 5.12 2.44
CA ASP A 29 -22.81 5.78 2.83
C ASP A 29 -23.41 5.04 4.02
N GLU A 30 -23.36 5.67 5.20
CA GLU A 30 -23.85 5.06 6.42
C GLU A 30 -25.37 5.14 6.58
N GLN A 31 -26.05 6.03 5.83
CA GLN A 31 -27.52 6.13 5.85
C GLN A 31 -28.11 5.05 4.96
N ASP A 32 -27.64 4.97 3.72
CA ASP A 32 -28.14 4.02 2.72
C ASP A 32 -27.47 2.63 2.85
N LYS A 33 -26.48 2.50 3.75
CA LYS A 33 -25.70 1.26 3.96
C LYS A 33 -25.03 0.77 2.68
N THR A 34 -24.52 1.69 1.86
CA THR A 34 -23.82 1.36 0.61
C THR A 34 -22.33 1.63 0.70
N ILE A 35 -21.55 0.96 -0.15
CA ILE A 35 -20.12 1.17 -0.27
C ILE A 35 -19.74 1.24 -1.75
N LYS A 36 -18.95 2.26 -2.11
CA LYS A 36 -18.44 2.47 -3.47
C LYS A 36 -16.92 2.49 -3.45
N LYS A 37 -16.27 1.61 -4.20
CA LYS A 37 -14.83 1.69 -4.42
C LYS A 37 -14.50 2.95 -5.22
N THR A 38 -13.60 3.78 -4.72
CA THR A 38 -13.24 5.06 -5.35
C THR A 38 -11.85 5.05 -5.97
N TRP A 39 -10.96 4.18 -5.50
CA TRP A 39 -9.62 4.03 -6.04
C TRP A 39 -9.01 2.68 -5.62
N SER A 40 -8.12 2.12 -6.46
CA SER A 40 -7.32 0.94 -6.12
C SER A 40 -6.05 0.87 -6.95
N TYR A 41 -4.96 0.40 -6.35
CA TYR A 41 -3.71 0.09 -7.05
C TYR A 41 -3.06 -1.18 -6.50
N GLY A 42 -2.60 -2.06 -7.38
CA GLY A 42 -1.84 -3.27 -7.03
C GLY A 42 -2.37 -4.55 -7.68
N LYS A 43 -3.66 -4.64 -7.99
CA LYS A 43 -4.28 -5.86 -8.55
C LYS A 43 -3.63 -6.37 -9.84
N THR A 44 -3.24 -5.47 -10.75
CA THR A 44 -2.57 -5.83 -12.01
C THR A 44 -1.11 -6.25 -11.84
N LEU A 45 -0.50 -5.99 -10.68
CA LEU A 45 0.86 -6.41 -10.36
C LEU A 45 0.94 -7.87 -9.94
N GLY A 46 -0.19 -8.48 -9.58
CA GLY A 46 -0.29 -9.89 -9.23
C GLY A 46 0.68 -10.28 -8.11
N LYS A 47 1.32 -11.44 -8.27
CA LYS A 47 2.24 -12.00 -7.28
C LYS A 47 3.55 -11.23 -7.09
N THR A 48 3.94 -10.38 -8.05
CA THR A 48 5.20 -9.62 -7.96
C THR A 48 5.24 -8.67 -6.77
N ASN A 49 4.06 -8.16 -6.37
CA ASN A 49 3.90 -7.28 -5.22
C ASN A 49 3.00 -7.90 -4.13
N PHE A 50 2.85 -9.23 -4.14
CA PHE A 50 1.97 -9.87 -3.18
C PHE A 50 2.61 -9.90 -1.79
N SER A 51 1.87 -9.39 -0.80
CA SER A 51 2.23 -9.39 0.61
C SER A 51 1.16 -10.17 1.36
N GLU A 52 1.43 -11.42 1.72
CA GLU A 52 0.43 -12.29 2.38
C GLU A 52 0.06 -11.82 3.78
N VAL A 53 1.00 -11.14 4.44
CA VAL A 53 0.87 -10.47 5.72
C VAL A 53 1.56 -9.12 5.62
N ILE A 54 1.29 -8.23 6.59
CA ILE A 54 2.00 -6.94 6.74
C ILE A 54 1.78 -6.01 5.51
N GLY A 55 2.06 -4.72 5.67
CA GLY A 55 1.87 -3.73 4.62
C GLY A 55 0.67 -2.83 4.86
N CYS A 56 0.77 -1.57 4.44
CA CYS A 56 -0.23 -0.54 4.69
C CYS A 56 -0.48 0.32 3.45
N THR A 57 -1.53 1.12 3.52
CA THR A 57 -1.70 2.24 2.60
C THR A 57 -2.13 3.49 3.35
N ARG A 58 -1.70 4.66 2.87
CA ARG A 58 -1.96 5.98 3.44
C ARG A 58 -2.26 6.96 2.32
N LYS A 59 -3.25 7.83 2.52
CA LYS A 59 -3.46 8.99 1.65
C LYS A 59 -2.60 10.12 2.18
N LEU A 60 -1.80 10.71 1.31
CA LEU A 60 -0.87 11.77 1.65
C LEU A 60 -1.53 13.15 1.46
N THR A 61 -0.93 14.18 2.03
CA THR A 61 -1.45 15.56 1.96
C THR A 61 -1.51 16.12 0.54
N ASN A 62 -0.59 15.70 -0.34
CA ASN A 62 -0.61 16.04 -1.77
C ASN A 62 -1.73 15.31 -2.55
N GLY A 63 -2.45 14.38 -1.91
CA GLY A 63 -3.51 13.60 -2.52
C GLY A 63 -3.08 12.24 -3.05
N ASP A 64 -1.78 11.96 -3.11
CA ASP A 64 -1.22 10.68 -3.55
C ASP A 64 -1.46 9.58 -2.52
N TYR A 65 -1.30 8.33 -2.95
CA TYR A 65 -1.38 7.17 -2.06
C TYR A 65 -0.01 6.53 -1.87
N LEU A 66 0.45 6.51 -0.61
CA LEU A 66 1.57 5.67 -0.19
C LEU A 66 1.07 4.24 0.04
N ILE A 67 1.78 3.26 -0.48
CA ILE A 67 1.47 1.83 -0.33
C ILE A 67 2.75 1.11 0.04
N ASP A 68 2.69 0.29 1.08
CA ASP A 68 3.76 -0.55 1.56
C ASP A 68 3.37 -2.02 1.36
N PHE A 69 4.05 -2.68 0.44
CA PHE A 69 4.04 -4.13 0.26
C PHE A 69 5.14 -4.71 1.16
N GLY A 70 4.82 -4.81 2.45
CA GLY A 70 5.82 -4.97 3.51
C GLY A 70 6.49 -6.35 3.60
N PHE A 71 5.72 -7.43 3.41
CA PHE A 71 6.23 -8.81 3.37
C PHE A 71 6.19 -9.33 1.93
N ASN A 72 6.95 -8.70 1.05
CA ASN A 72 6.97 -9.04 -0.37
C ASN A 72 8.02 -10.14 -0.66
N ASP A 73 7.75 -10.98 -1.68
CA ASP A 73 8.63 -12.10 -2.06
C ASP A 73 9.04 -12.97 -0.85
N GLN A 74 8.04 -13.38 -0.06
CA GLN A 74 8.21 -14.20 1.14
C GLN A 74 9.20 -13.58 2.16
N GLY A 75 9.22 -12.25 2.26
CA GLY A 75 10.07 -11.50 3.17
C GLY A 75 11.52 -11.32 2.69
N LYS A 76 11.79 -11.55 1.40
CA LYS A 76 13.07 -11.17 0.78
C LYS A 76 13.12 -9.68 0.42
N THR A 77 11.96 -9.06 0.24
CA THR A 77 11.87 -7.64 -0.11
C THR A 77 10.72 -6.94 0.61
N SER A 78 10.82 -5.62 0.70
CA SER A 78 9.67 -4.75 1.02
C SER A 78 9.61 -3.64 0.00
N ARG A 79 8.46 -3.44 -0.62
CA ARG A 79 8.31 -2.44 -1.69
C ARG A 79 7.35 -1.35 -1.27
N ILE A 80 7.84 -0.12 -1.24
CA ILE A 80 7.05 1.07 -0.92
C ILE A 80 6.90 1.90 -2.19
N VAL A 81 5.66 2.21 -2.55
CA VAL A 81 5.32 3.06 -3.71
C VAL A 81 4.45 4.23 -3.29
N GLU A 82 4.62 5.36 -3.96
CA GLU A 82 3.65 6.45 -3.97
C GLU A 82 2.99 6.50 -5.35
N VAL A 83 1.67 6.59 -5.37
CA VAL A 83 0.87 6.53 -6.60
C VAL A 83 -0.01 7.77 -6.70
N ASP A 84 0.08 8.48 -7.83
CA ASP A 84 -0.87 9.54 -8.19
C ASP A 84 -2.20 8.89 -8.59
N PRO A 85 -3.31 9.14 -7.86
CA PRO A 85 -4.59 8.50 -8.15
C PRO A 85 -5.29 9.02 -9.40
N LYS A 86 -4.90 10.16 -9.96
CA LYS A 86 -5.48 10.70 -11.19
C LYS A 86 -4.97 9.97 -12.42
N THR A 87 -3.68 9.67 -12.44
CA THR A 87 -3.02 8.99 -13.56
C THR A 87 -2.78 7.50 -13.31
N ASN A 88 -2.93 7.07 -12.05
CA ASN A 88 -2.58 5.73 -11.55
C ASN A 88 -1.11 5.34 -11.78
N LYS A 89 -0.22 6.34 -11.87
CA LYS A 89 1.22 6.16 -12.09
C LYS A 89 1.97 6.23 -10.77
N VAL A 90 3.03 5.44 -10.69
CA VAL A 90 3.99 5.48 -9.56
C VAL A 90 4.85 6.72 -9.69
N VAL A 91 4.86 7.57 -8.66
CA VAL A 91 5.65 8.81 -8.58
C VAL A 91 6.85 8.67 -7.63
N TYR A 92 6.85 7.64 -6.78
CA TYR A 92 7.99 7.23 -5.97
C TYR A 92 8.00 5.71 -5.82
N ASN A 93 9.18 5.10 -5.86
CA ASN A 93 9.34 3.65 -5.70
C ASN A 93 10.64 3.35 -4.94
N LEU A 94 10.53 2.62 -3.84
CA LEU A 94 11.64 2.14 -3.06
C LEU A 94 11.45 0.64 -2.78
N THR A 95 12.51 -0.14 -2.99
CA THR A 95 12.51 -1.56 -2.63
C THR A 95 13.66 -1.81 -1.65
N PHE A 96 13.32 -2.26 -0.45
CA PHE A 96 14.29 -2.84 0.48
C PHE A 96 14.59 -4.28 0.07
N THR A 97 15.87 -4.62 0.06
CA THR A 97 16.39 -5.95 -0.29
C THR A 97 17.48 -6.35 0.70
N ASN A 98 18.10 -7.52 0.50
CA ASN A 98 19.26 -7.98 1.27
C ASN A 98 19.00 -8.13 2.78
N PHE A 99 17.78 -8.53 3.16
CA PHE A 99 17.53 -9.01 4.51
C PHE A 99 18.33 -10.29 4.75
N THR A 100 18.95 -10.43 5.93
CA THR A 100 19.85 -11.56 6.23
C THR A 100 19.13 -12.92 6.20
N THR A 101 17.86 -12.96 6.57
CA THR A 101 17.02 -14.16 6.52
C THR A 101 15.64 -13.84 5.94
N ILE A 102 14.74 -13.33 6.77
CA ILE A 102 13.40 -12.86 6.44
C ILE A 102 13.27 -11.49 7.08
N GLY A 103 12.90 -10.49 6.28
CA GLY A 103 12.69 -9.14 6.75
C GLY A 103 11.41 -8.54 6.18
N TYR A 104 11.00 -7.41 6.77
CA TYR A 104 9.85 -6.66 6.31
C TYR A 104 9.92 -5.22 6.82
N ALA A 105 9.46 -4.28 6.00
CA ALA A 105 8.94 -3.02 6.48
C ALA A 105 7.54 -3.29 7.04
N TYR A 106 7.34 -3.06 8.33
CA TYR A 106 6.05 -3.37 8.96
C TYR A 106 4.94 -2.42 8.49
N ARG A 107 5.28 -1.13 8.43
CA ARG A 107 4.47 -0.01 7.92
C ARG A 107 5.41 1.04 7.33
N ALA A 108 4.88 1.88 6.44
CA ALA A 108 5.55 3.06 5.93
C ALA A 108 4.78 4.34 6.26
N GLU A 109 5.53 5.40 6.54
CA GLU A 109 5.02 6.76 6.73
C GLU A 109 5.89 7.74 5.95
N ARG A 110 5.28 8.82 5.46
CA ARG A 110 5.99 9.91 4.79
C ARG A 110 5.97 11.13 5.70
N PHE A 111 7.15 11.58 6.11
CA PHE A 111 7.32 12.79 6.93
C PHE A 111 7.99 13.88 6.10
N SER A 112 7.62 15.13 6.39
CA SER A 112 8.40 16.28 5.94
C SER A 112 9.68 16.36 6.76
N LEU A 113 10.83 16.45 6.08
CA LEU A 113 12.12 16.67 6.77
C LEU A 113 12.16 18.02 7.49
N TYR A 114 11.53 19.02 6.87
CA TYR A 114 11.43 20.37 7.40
C TYR A 114 10.01 20.66 7.87
N SER A 115 9.89 21.47 8.93
CA SER A 115 8.58 22.00 9.32
C SER A 115 8.05 22.93 8.22
N GLN A 116 6.74 23.16 8.20
CA GLN A 116 6.12 24.08 7.23
C GLN A 116 6.64 25.52 7.35
N ASN A 117 7.20 25.89 8.52
CA ASN A 117 7.75 27.22 8.80
C ASN A 117 9.26 27.29 8.62
N TYR A 118 9.92 26.23 8.16
CA TYR A 118 11.37 26.23 7.97
C TYR A 118 11.78 27.22 6.89
N GLN A 119 12.72 28.09 7.21
CA GLN A 119 13.35 29.03 6.28
C GLN A 119 14.80 28.62 6.11
N PHE A 120 15.14 28.13 4.92
CA PHE A 120 16.53 27.81 4.58
C PHE A 120 17.35 29.10 4.54
N LYS A 121 18.46 29.15 5.28
CA LYS A 121 19.43 30.25 5.24
C LYS A 121 20.78 29.67 4.80
N LEU A 122 21.35 30.27 3.75
CA LEU A 122 22.68 29.98 3.21
C LEU A 122 23.76 30.67 4.05
#